data_AF-G4WVR4-F1
#
_entry.id   AF-G4WVR4-F1
#
_cell.length_a   1.000
_cell.length_b   1.000
_cell.length_c   1.000
_cell.angle_alpha   90.00
_cell.angle_beta   90.00
_cell.angle_gamma   90.00
#
_symmetry.space_group_name_H-M   'P 1'
#
loop_
_entity.id
_entity.type
_entity.pdbx_description
1 polymer ?
#
loop_
_entity_poly.entity_id
_entity_poly.type
_entity_poly.pdbx_seq_one_letter_code
_entity_poly.pdbx_strand_id
1 'polypeptide(L)'
;MRAVALGQAVVEIHGSGLDGAGAQTNLMIIRAEKRQHQLAGLLFKQGGGLTEAWIGEPQPKRAITQMIRSGRSAICLMPVSQAYLNRIISHYLRVGVERQQPPAAAVLRIAEATGAQWQPAEMGWQKMVEELLVSVPQKILAPTMITAIISSSDRWGLDGPWAVSWFEDNQEVADLAMSMDGQPRDAVRDALLNGIIEKHRSIWAERFALTALWMKEASAAQRLPWHGLAILAAKLIEDVPLSMIPLMRKIAEDTVEVIRQSVEDLDDDFVNSPAAD
;
A
#
# COMPACT_ATOMS: atom_id res chain seq x y z
N MET A 1 -20.15 -12.63 -32.94
CA MET A 1 -19.06 -12.34 -31.99
C MET A 1 -18.14 -11.31 -32.63
N ARG A 2 -18.26 -10.03 -32.30
CA ARG A 2 -17.30 -9.01 -32.77
C ARG A 2 -16.20 -8.93 -31.72
N ALA A 3 -15.00 -9.38 -32.07
CA ALA A 3 -13.82 -9.21 -31.25
C ALA A 3 -13.66 -7.72 -30.90
N VAL A 4 -13.79 -7.39 -29.63
CA VAL A 4 -13.27 -6.12 -29.11
C VAL A 4 -11.77 -6.19 -29.33
N ALA A 5 -11.20 -5.23 -30.07
CA ALA A 5 -9.77 -5.21 -30.35
C ALA A 5 -8.99 -5.26 -29.03
N LEU A 6 -8.12 -6.28 -28.90
CA LEU A 6 -7.37 -6.68 -27.70
C LEU A 6 -6.50 -5.56 -27.07
N GLY A 7 -6.41 -4.38 -27.68
CA GLY A 7 -5.63 -3.23 -27.19
C GLY A 7 -6.43 -2.04 -26.65
N GLN A 8 -7.78 -2.05 -26.66
CA GLN A 8 -8.61 -0.91 -26.23
C GLN A 8 -9.69 -1.25 -25.20
N ALA A 9 -9.64 -2.45 -24.62
CA ALA A 9 -10.66 -2.93 -23.69
C ALA A 9 -10.67 -2.15 -22.37
N VAL A 10 -9.52 -1.76 -21.83
CA VAL A 10 -9.45 -0.98 -20.59
C VAL A 10 -9.76 0.49 -20.87
N VAL A 11 -10.69 1.05 -20.09
CA VAL A 11 -11.15 2.43 -20.20
C VAL A 11 -10.46 3.33 -19.17
N GLU A 12 -10.39 2.88 -17.93
CA GLU A 12 -9.85 3.62 -16.79
C GLU A 12 -9.22 2.64 -15.79
N ILE A 13 -8.16 3.09 -15.12
CA ILE A 13 -7.46 2.34 -14.10
C ILE A 13 -7.25 3.24 -12.89
N HIS A 14 -7.55 2.71 -11.71
CA HIS A 14 -7.30 3.37 -10.44
C HIS A 14 -6.49 2.45 -9.54
N GLY A 15 -5.50 2.98 -8.83
CA GLY A 15 -4.74 2.27 -7.81
C GLY A 15 -4.73 3.06 -6.52
N SER A 16 -4.66 2.37 -5.38
CA SER A 16 -4.46 2.98 -4.07
C SER A 16 -2.98 3.06 -3.70
N GLY A 17 -2.64 3.89 -2.70
CA GLY A 17 -1.42 3.69 -1.92
C GLY A 17 -1.45 2.36 -1.16
N LEU A 18 -0.31 1.98 -0.58
CA LEU A 18 -0.25 0.84 0.32
C LEU A 18 -0.68 1.29 1.73
N ASP A 19 -1.52 0.50 2.39
CA ASP A 19 -1.78 0.65 3.82
C ASP A 19 -0.63 0.09 4.69
N GLY A 20 -0.73 0.20 6.01
CA GLY A 20 0.30 -0.31 6.92
C GLY A 20 0.40 -1.84 6.95
N ALA A 21 -0.65 -2.55 6.54
CA ALA A 21 -0.62 -3.99 6.32
C ALA A 21 0.03 -4.38 4.96
N GLY A 22 0.42 -3.38 4.16
CA GLY A 22 1.02 -3.56 2.84
C GLY A 22 0.01 -3.96 1.76
N ALA A 23 -1.29 -3.73 1.97
CA ALA A 23 -2.32 -4.03 1.00
C ALA A 23 -2.53 -2.87 0.02
N GLN A 24 -2.79 -3.21 -1.24
CA GLN A 24 -3.04 -2.25 -2.31
C GLN A 24 -4.22 -2.69 -3.18
N THR A 25 -5.20 -1.79 -3.31
CA THR A 25 -6.38 -2.01 -4.16
C THR A 25 -6.16 -1.40 -5.54
N ASN A 26 -6.45 -2.18 -6.59
CA ASN A 26 -6.41 -1.72 -7.97
C ASN A 26 -7.73 -2.05 -8.67
N LEU A 27 -8.30 -1.06 -9.36
CA LEU A 27 -9.58 -1.16 -10.05
C LEU A 27 -9.41 -0.85 -11.54
N MET A 28 -10.07 -1.63 -12.39
CA MET A 28 -10.10 -1.41 -13.84
C MET A 28 -11.53 -1.35 -14.34
N ILE A 29 -11.83 -0.35 -15.18
CA ILE A 29 -13.07 -0.33 -15.97
C ILE A 29 -12.76 -0.94 -17.33
N ILE A 30 -13.41 -2.05 -17.66
CA ILE A 30 -13.20 -2.80 -18.89
C ILE A 30 -14.45 -2.67 -19.78
N ARG A 31 -14.29 -2.43 -21.08
CA ARG A 31 -15.41 -2.42 -22.03
C ARG A 31 -15.97 -3.83 -22.20
N ALA A 32 -17.28 -3.92 -22.14
CA ALA A 32 -18.03 -5.13 -22.47
C ALA A 32 -18.88 -4.90 -23.73
N GLU A 33 -19.63 -5.93 -24.15
CA GLU A 33 -20.54 -5.81 -25.28
C GLU A 33 -21.66 -4.79 -25.05
N LYS A 34 -22.37 -4.41 -26.12
CA LYS A 34 -23.59 -3.57 -26.07
C LYS A 34 -23.42 -2.23 -25.31
N ARG A 35 -22.22 -1.62 -25.40
CA ARG A 35 -21.86 -0.35 -24.73
C ARG A 35 -21.88 -0.43 -23.19
N GLN A 36 -21.82 -1.64 -22.64
CA GLN A 36 -21.66 -1.87 -21.21
C GLN A 36 -20.19 -1.96 -20.82
N HIS A 37 -19.93 -1.96 -19.53
CA HIS A 37 -18.60 -2.02 -18.94
C HIS A 37 -18.62 -2.96 -17.74
N GLN A 38 -17.49 -3.55 -17.40
CA GLN A 38 -17.28 -4.33 -16.18
C GLN A 38 -16.29 -3.61 -15.28
N LEU A 39 -16.50 -3.70 -13.97
CA LEU A 39 -15.50 -3.31 -13.00
C LEU A 39 -14.74 -4.57 -12.59
N ALA A 40 -13.43 -4.52 -12.66
CA ALA A 40 -12.56 -5.54 -12.10
C ALA A 40 -11.78 -4.96 -10.93
N GLY A 41 -11.59 -5.75 -9.89
CA GLY A 41 -10.77 -5.42 -8.74
C GLY A 41 -9.65 -6.44 -8.53
N LEU A 42 -8.49 -5.95 -8.13
CA LEU A 42 -7.32 -6.72 -7.73
C LEU A 42 -6.84 -6.21 -6.36
N LEU A 43 -6.56 -7.14 -5.44
CA LEU A 43 -5.94 -6.86 -4.17
C LEU A 43 -4.53 -7.45 -4.16
N PHE A 44 -3.55 -6.61 -3.92
CA PHE A 44 -2.18 -7.03 -3.69
C PHE A 44 -1.85 -6.92 -2.22
N LYS A 45 -1.02 -7.83 -1.71
CA LYS A 45 -0.47 -7.76 -0.36
C LYS A 45 1.04 -7.90 -0.43
N GLN A 46 1.76 -6.97 0.19
CA GLN A 46 3.21 -7.05 0.36
C GLN A 46 3.59 -8.40 0.98
N GLY A 47 4.51 -9.11 0.34
CA GLY A 47 4.82 -10.50 0.66
C GLY A 47 3.73 -11.51 0.28
N GLY A 48 2.44 -11.18 0.31
CA GLY A 48 1.34 -12.12 -0.02
C GLY A 48 1.04 -12.30 -1.52
N GLY A 49 1.62 -11.49 -2.40
CA GLY A 49 1.32 -11.58 -3.84
C GLY A 49 -0.02 -10.95 -4.21
N LEU A 50 -0.66 -11.49 -5.24
CA LEU A 50 -2.01 -11.10 -5.67
C LEU A 50 -3.03 -11.99 -4.95
N THR A 51 -3.58 -11.48 -3.85
CA THR A 51 -4.38 -12.27 -2.89
C THR A 51 -5.84 -12.39 -3.29
N GLU A 52 -6.40 -11.36 -3.94
CA GLU A 52 -7.79 -11.39 -4.40
C GLU A 52 -7.95 -10.78 -5.78
N ALA A 53 -8.92 -11.32 -6.52
CA ALA A 53 -9.36 -10.75 -7.79
C ALA A 53 -10.84 -11.02 -8.01
N TRP A 54 -11.52 -10.07 -8.63
CA TRP A 54 -12.90 -10.23 -9.04
C TRP A 54 -13.21 -9.40 -10.28
N ILE A 55 -14.21 -9.82 -11.04
CA ILE A 55 -14.78 -9.07 -12.16
C ILE A 55 -16.29 -9.11 -12.04
N GLY A 56 -16.91 -7.93 -12.02
CA GLY A 56 -18.35 -7.77 -11.89
C GLY A 56 -19.09 -7.95 -13.21
N GLU A 57 -20.42 -7.96 -13.12
CA GLU A 57 -21.30 -8.06 -14.29
C GLU A 57 -21.26 -6.80 -15.18
N PRO A 58 -21.53 -6.94 -16.49
CA PRO A 58 -21.67 -5.82 -17.40
C PRO A 58 -22.77 -4.85 -16.98
N GLN A 59 -22.43 -3.56 -16.89
CA GLN A 59 -23.33 -2.49 -16.47
C GLN A 59 -22.97 -1.16 -17.14
N PRO A 60 -23.85 -0.13 -17.10
CA PRO A 60 -23.54 1.18 -17.66
C PRO A 60 -22.32 1.82 -16.96
N LYS A 61 -21.42 2.45 -17.74
CA LYS A 61 -20.21 3.10 -17.19
C LYS A 61 -20.52 4.06 -16.04
N ARG A 62 -21.63 4.80 -16.14
CA ARG A 62 -22.06 5.76 -15.12
C ARG A 62 -22.28 5.10 -13.75
N ALA A 63 -22.84 3.88 -13.71
CA ALA A 63 -23.05 3.14 -12.48
C ALA A 63 -21.71 2.74 -11.82
N ILE A 64 -20.75 2.25 -12.63
CA ILE A 64 -19.40 1.92 -12.16
C ILE A 64 -18.69 3.16 -11.62
N THR A 65 -18.71 4.27 -12.37
CA THR A 65 -18.06 5.51 -11.94
C THR A 65 -18.67 6.04 -10.65
N GLN A 66 -19.98 5.89 -10.43
CA GLN A 66 -20.63 6.25 -9.18
C GLN A 66 -20.16 5.36 -8.02
N MET A 67 -20.11 4.04 -8.22
CA MET A 67 -19.60 3.10 -7.21
C MET A 67 -18.15 3.39 -6.82
N ILE A 68 -17.27 3.64 -7.79
CA ILE A 68 -15.88 4.04 -7.51
C ILE A 68 -15.88 5.32 -6.68
N ARG A 69 -16.60 6.38 -7.10
CA ARG A 69 -16.65 7.66 -6.38
C ARG A 69 -17.11 7.51 -4.92
N SER A 70 -18.11 6.67 -4.66
CA SER A 70 -18.58 6.41 -3.30
C SER A 70 -17.53 5.69 -2.42
N GLY A 71 -16.65 4.87 -3.01
CA GLY A 71 -15.57 4.18 -2.30
C GLY A 71 -14.26 4.98 -2.16
N ARG A 72 -14.06 6.04 -2.96
CA ARG A 72 -12.81 6.83 -2.98
C ARG A 72 -12.48 7.53 -1.67
N SER A 73 -13.47 7.82 -0.83
CA SER A 73 -13.24 8.43 0.48
C SER A 73 -12.66 7.44 1.50
N ALA A 74 -12.94 6.14 1.33
CA ALA A 74 -12.44 5.09 2.23
C ALA A 74 -11.04 4.60 1.83
N ILE A 75 -10.73 4.58 0.53
CA ILE A 75 -9.45 4.11 0.00
C ILE A 75 -8.93 5.18 -0.96
N CYS A 76 -7.70 5.66 -0.76
CA CYS A 76 -7.07 6.73 -1.55
C CYS A 76 -6.81 6.28 -3.01
N LEU A 77 -7.87 6.15 -3.79
CA LEU A 77 -7.85 5.65 -5.17
C LEU A 77 -7.57 6.79 -6.15
N MET A 78 -6.48 6.64 -6.88
CA MET A 78 -5.97 7.62 -7.84
C MET A 78 -5.85 7.00 -9.23
N PRO A 79 -6.07 7.77 -10.32
CA PRO A 79 -5.82 7.28 -11.66
C PRO A 79 -4.34 6.89 -11.85
N VAL A 80 -4.10 5.75 -12.50
CA VAL A 80 -2.75 5.25 -12.80
C VAL A 80 -2.66 4.74 -14.24
N SER A 81 -1.45 4.57 -14.74
CA SER A 81 -1.20 4.11 -16.11
C SER A 81 -1.37 2.58 -16.24
N GLN A 82 -1.66 2.11 -17.46
CA GLN A 82 -1.67 0.67 -17.74
C GLN A 82 -0.26 0.06 -17.64
N ALA A 83 0.77 0.83 -17.98
CA ALA A 83 2.16 0.41 -17.83
C ALA A 83 2.50 0.14 -16.36
N TYR A 84 2.11 1.05 -15.45
CA TYR A 84 2.24 0.84 -14.01
C TYR A 84 1.50 -0.43 -13.55
N LEU A 85 0.22 -0.57 -13.94
CA LEU A 85 -0.57 -1.71 -13.50
C LEU A 85 0.02 -3.04 -13.98
N ASN A 86 0.45 -3.12 -15.24
CA ASN A 86 1.10 -4.32 -15.77
C ASN A 86 2.39 -4.63 -15.00
N ARG A 87 3.20 -3.60 -14.72
CA ARG A 87 4.46 -3.73 -13.96
C ARG A 87 4.19 -4.28 -12.56
N ILE A 88 3.22 -3.74 -11.84
CA ILE A 88 2.92 -4.14 -10.45
C ILE A 88 2.25 -5.53 -10.39
N ILE A 89 1.38 -5.87 -11.34
CA ILE A 89 0.79 -7.22 -11.43
C ILE A 89 1.88 -8.26 -11.65
N SER A 90 2.79 -8.03 -12.61
CA SER A 90 3.91 -8.94 -12.85
C SER A 90 4.77 -9.18 -11.62
N HIS A 91 5.00 -8.15 -10.80
CA HIS A 91 5.70 -8.26 -9.53
C HIS A 91 4.93 -9.12 -8.51
N TYR A 92 3.65 -8.83 -8.26
CA TYR A 92 2.88 -9.61 -7.27
C TYR A 92 2.56 -11.04 -7.74
N LEU A 93 2.53 -11.29 -9.05
CA LEU A 93 2.52 -12.65 -9.60
C LEU A 93 3.82 -13.39 -9.28
N ARG A 94 4.98 -12.72 -9.38
CA ARG A 94 6.27 -13.31 -9.00
C ARG A 94 6.30 -13.65 -7.51
N VAL A 95 5.88 -12.73 -6.66
CA VAL A 95 5.80 -12.94 -5.20
C VAL A 95 4.89 -14.14 -4.88
N GLY A 96 3.73 -14.26 -5.54
CA GLY A 96 2.83 -15.40 -5.37
C GLY A 96 3.49 -16.73 -5.78
N VAL A 97 4.20 -16.77 -6.92
CA VAL A 97 4.93 -17.96 -7.38
C VAL A 97 5.99 -18.39 -6.37
N GLU A 98 6.78 -17.46 -5.84
CA GLU A 98 7.82 -17.75 -4.84
C GLU A 98 7.24 -18.30 -3.54
N ARG A 99 6.02 -17.89 -3.19
CA ARG A 99 5.30 -18.39 -2.01
C ARG A 99 4.39 -19.59 -2.26
N GLN A 100 4.40 -20.14 -3.47
CA GLN A 100 3.50 -21.22 -3.88
C GLN A 100 2.01 -20.87 -3.69
N GLN A 101 1.68 -19.59 -3.85
CA GLN A 101 0.34 -19.03 -3.76
C GLN A 101 -0.12 -18.65 -5.18
N PRO A 102 -0.85 -19.53 -5.88
CA PRO A 102 -1.33 -19.22 -7.22
C PRO A 102 -2.35 -18.06 -7.15
N PRO A 103 -2.39 -17.17 -8.16
CA PRO A 103 -3.37 -16.09 -8.20
C PRO A 103 -4.79 -16.65 -8.30
N ALA A 104 -5.77 -15.90 -7.78
CA ALA A 104 -7.17 -16.24 -7.92
C ALA A 104 -7.57 -16.41 -9.40
N ALA A 105 -8.44 -17.39 -9.71
CA ALA A 105 -8.88 -17.69 -11.08
C ALA A 105 -9.46 -16.47 -11.83
N ALA A 106 -10.02 -15.50 -11.11
CA ALA A 106 -10.51 -14.27 -11.69
C ALA A 106 -9.41 -13.43 -12.36
N VAL A 107 -8.13 -13.56 -11.97
CA VAL A 107 -7.01 -12.88 -12.65
C VAL A 107 -6.92 -13.29 -14.11
N LEU A 108 -7.11 -14.58 -14.42
CA LEU A 108 -7.09 -15.06 -15.79
C LEU A 108 -8.24 -14.46 -16.61
N ARG A 109 -9.46 -14.43 -16.05
CA ARG A 109 -10.63 -13.81 -16.71
C ARG A 109 -10.40 -12.32 -16.98
N ILE A 110 -9.77 -11.61 -16.05
CA ILE A 110 -9.42 -10.20 -16.22
C ILE A 110 -8.34 -10.06 -17.30
N ALA A 111 -7.32 -10.90 -17.32
CA ALA A 111 -6.29 -10.89 -18.35
C ALA A 111 -6.89 -11.11 -19.75
N GLU A 112 -7.78 -12.10 -19.90
CA GLU A 112 -8.53 -12.35 -21.13
C GLU A 112 -9.38 -11.15 -21.55
N ALA A 113 -10.16 -10.59 -20.62
CA ALA A 113 -11.04 -9.44 -20.89
C ALA A 113 -10.26 -8.17 -21.27
N THR A 114 -9.02 -8.03 -20.79
CA THR A 114 -8.14 -6.89 -21.07
C THR A 114 -7.18 -7.13 -22.23
N GLY A 115 -7.07 -8.37 -22.73
CA GLY A 115 -6.04 -8.78 -23.69
C GLY A 115 -4.63 -8.79 -23.11
N ALA A 116 -4.50 -8.73 -21.78
CA ALA A 116 -3.20 -8.68 -21.12
C ALA A 116 -2.51 -10.05 -21.11
N GLN A 117 -1.19 -10.03 -21.26
CA GLN A 117 -0.34 -11.21 -21.18
C GLN A 117 0.58 -11.08 -19.96
N TRP A 118 -0.03 -11.01 -18.77
CA TRP A 118 0.73 -10.87 -17.53
C TRP A 118 1.58 -12.11 -17.27
N GLN A 119 2.86 -11.89 -16.99
CA GLN A 119 3.82 -12.93 -16.64
C GLN A 119 4.51 -12.56 -15.33
N PRO A 120 4.83 -13.53 -14.46
CA PRO A 120 5.61 -13.28 -13.24
C PRO A 120 6.99 -12.71 -13.58
N ALA A 121 7.25 -11.47 -13.17
CA ALA A 121 8.54 -10.82 -13.39
C ALA A 121 9.03 -10.15 -12.11
N GLU A 122 10.31 -10.30 -11.84
CA GLU A 122 10.95 -9.64 -10.71
C GLU A 122 11.12 -8.15 -10.99
N MET A 123 10.75 -7.33 -9.99
CA MET A 123 10.97 -5.89 -10.06
C MET A 123 12.20 -5.45 -9.26
N GLY A 124 12.54 -6.18 -8.18
CA GLY A 124 13.61 -5.84 -7.23
C GLY A 124 13.37 -4.47 -6.57
N TRP A 125 12.81 -4.44 -5.37
CA TRP A 125 12.40 -3.17 -4.75
C TRP A 125 13.58 -2.22 -4.47
N GLN A 126 14.79 -2.74 -4.22
CA GLN A 126 16.00 -1.92 -4.08
C GLN A 126 16.36 -1.22 -5.40
N LYS A 127 16.32 -1.95 -6.52
CA LYS A 127 16.53 -1.38 -7.85
C LYS A 127 15.44 -0.36 -8.19
N MET A 128 14.20 -0.59 -7.77
CA MET A 128 13.13 0.39 -7.90
C MET A 128 13.47 1.69 -7.14
N VAL A 129 14.05 1.61 -5.94
CA VAL A 129 14.50 2.81 -5.21
C VAL A 129 15.56 3.56 -6.02
N GLU A 130 16.55 2.87 -6.60
CA GLU A 130 17.56 3.50 -7.47
C GLU A 130 16.92 4.21 -8.67
N GLU A 131 15.99 3.55 -9.37
CA GLU A 131 15.26 4.11 -10.52
C GLU A 131 14.41 5.34 -10.13
N LEU A 132 13.79 5.31 -8.94
CA LEU A 132 13.04 6.43 -8.38
C LEU A 132 13.98 7.60 -8.09
N LEU A 133 15.12 7.35 -7.43
CA LEU A 133 16.11 8.38 -7.09
C LEU A 133 16.72 9.04 -8.33
N VAL A 134 16.99 8.30 -9.40
CA VAL A 134 17.44 8.86 -10.68
C VAL A 134 16.44 9.87 -11.25
N SER A 135 15.15 9.67 -10.98
CA SER A 135 14.08 10.57 -11.41
C SER A 135 13.89 11.78 -10.50
N VAL A 136 14.57 11.84 -9.35
CA VAL A 136 14.45 12.96 -8.40
C VAL A 136 15.28 14.16 -8.91
N PRO A 137 14.70 15.37 -8.98
CA PRO A 137 15.45 16.57 -9.33
C PRO A 137 16.68 16.77 -8.43
N GLN A 138 17.84 17.09 -9.01
CA GLN A 138 19.11 17.27 -8.28
C GLN A 138 19.03 18.26 -7.12
N LYS A 139 18.23 19.33 -7.26
CA LYS A 139 17.98 20.31 -6.18
C LYS A 139 17.33 19.69 -4.93
N ILE A 140 16.56 18.60 -5.10
CA ILE A 140 15.92 17.85 -4.01
C ILE A 140 16.93 16.91 -3.34
N LEU A 141 17.91 16.43 -4.10
CA LEU A 141 18.98 15.56 -3.61
C LEU A 141 20.12 16.34 -2.90
N ALA A 142 20.04 17.67 -2.83
CA ALA A 142 20.98 18.46 -2.04
C ALA A 142 20.91 18.05 -0.56
N PRO A 143 22.04 17.89 0.16
CA PRO A 143 22.04 17.40 1.54
C PRO A 143 21.10 18.16 2.48
N THR A 144 21.06 19.49 2.38
CA THR A 144 20.16 20.33 3.18
C THR A 144 18.68 20.05 2.92
N MET A 145 18.33 19.75 1.66
CA MET A 145 16.96 19.42 1.27
C MET A 145 16.58 18.01 1.70
N ILE A 146 17.50 17.04 1.58
CA ILE A 146 17.31 15.68 2.11
C ILE A 146 17.06 15.75 3.62
N THR A 147 17.88 16.48 4.37
CA THR A 147 17.67 16.67 5.82
C THR A 147 16.31 17.29 6.10
N ALA A 148 15.93 18.36 5.39
CA ALA A 148 14.63 19.00 5.59
C ALA A 148 13.44 18.05 5.30
N ILE A 149 13.54 17.25 4.23
CA ILE A 149 12.54 16.24 3.86
C ILE A 149 12.41 15.23 4.98
N ILE A 150 13.50 14.61 5.42
CA ILE A 150 13.49 13.63 6.51
C ILE A 150 12.92 14.26 7.78
N SER A 151 13.39 15.46 8.17
CA SER A 151 12.92 16.14 9.39
C SER A 151 11.43 16.51 9.38
N SER A 152 10.77 16.50 8.22
CA SER A 152 9.35 16.81 8.06
C SER A 152 8.46 15.57 7.89
N SER A 153 9.04 14.37 7.87
CA SER A 153 8.34 13.17 7.40
C SER A 153 7.20 12.68 8.29
N ASP A 154 7.23 13.05 9.57
CA ASP A 154 6.17 12.77 10.56
C ASP A 154 4.83 13.42 10.22
N ARG A 155 4.85 14.48 9.42
CA ARG A 155 3.65 15.25 9.05
C ARG A 155 3.01 14.81 7.73
N TRP A 156 3.63 13.92 6.96
CA TRP A 156 3.13 13.56 5.63
C TRP A 156 1.79 12.81 5.67
N GLY A 157 1.52 12.07 6.75
CA GLY A 157 0.22 11.42 6.96
C GLY A 157 -0.91 12.39 7.34
N LEU A 158 -0.58 13.62 7.76
CA LEU A 158 -1.58 14.67 8.00
C LEU A 158 -2.13 15.26 6.70
N ASP A 159 -1.38 15.12 5.60
CA ASP A 159 -1.68 15.74 4.31
C ASP A 159 -2.46 14.81 3.33
N GLY A 160 -2.79 13.57 3.73
CA GLY A 160 -3.67 12.72 2.90
C GLY A 160 -4.01 11.34 3.47
N PRO A 161 -5.11 10.72 2.99
CA PRO A 161 -5.66 9.46 3.53
C PRO A 161 -4.81 8.20 3.23
N TRP A 162 -3.61 8.35 2.66
CA TRP A 162 -2.77 7.24 2.20
C TRP A 162 -1.86 6.65 3.28
N ALA A 163 -1.67 7.34 4.41
CA ALA A 163 -0.86 6.86 5.54
C ALA A 163 -1.67 6.66 6.84
N VAL A 164 -3.00 6.75 6.78
CA VAL A 164 -3.88 6.74 7.97
C VAL A 164 -3.80 5.42 8.74
N SER A 165 -3.35 4.34 8.11
CA SER A 165 -3.25 3.00 8.69
C SER A 165 -1.81 2.50 8.81
N TRP A 166 -0.80 3.40 8.86
CA TRP A 166 0.61 3.00 8.97
C TRP A 166 1.03 2.74 10.42
N PHE A 167 0.73 1.54 10.89
CA PHE A 167 1.18 0.97 12.16
C PHE A 167 1.52 -0.52 11.98
N GLU A 168 2.23 -1.11 12.94
CA GLU A 168 2.42 -2.56 13.01
C GLU A 168 1.27 -3.19 13.80
N ASP A 169 0.65 -4.22 13.24
CA ASP A 169 -0.41 -4.99 13.90
C ASP A 169 -0.19 -6.47 13.63
N ASN A 170 0.60 -7.09 14.50
CA ASN A 170 0.92 -8.50 14.43
C ASN A 170 1.09 -9.08 15.85
N GLN A 171 1.15 -10.40 15.95
CA GLN A 171 1.21 -11.07 17.25
C GLN A 171 2.45 -10.66 18.07
N GLU A 172 3.62 -10.43 17.44
CA GLU A 172 4.82 -9.98 18.17
C GLU A 172 4.59 -8.62 18.84
N VAL A 173 3.81 -7.74 18.20
CA VAL A 173 3.43 -6.42 18.77
C VAL A 173 2.53 -6.58 19.98
N ALA A 174 1.53 -7.46 19.90
CA ALA A 174 0.65 -7.76 21.03
C ALA A 174 1.43 -8.37 22.21
N ASP A 175 2.30 -9.34 21.94
CA ASP A 175 3.13 -10.00 22.95
C ASP A 175 4.08 -9.01 23.63
N LEU A 176 4.70 -8.11 22.86
CA LEU A 176 5.56 -7.05 23.40
C LEU A 176 4.75 -6.12 24.31
N ALA A 177 3.58 -5.68 23.86
CA ALA A 177 2.71 -4.80 24.64
C ALA A 177 2.33 -5.42 25.99
N MET A 178 1.91 -6.69 26.00
CA MET A 178 1.61 -7.43 27.22
C MET A 178 2.82 -7.54 28.16
N SER A 179 4.01 -7.76 27.62
CA SER A 179 5.24 -7.86 28.42
C SER A 179 5.68 -6.52 29.04
N MET A 180 5.20 -5.40 28.47
CA MET A 180 5.54 -4.04 28.89
C MET A 180 4.34 -3.32 29.53
N ASP A 181 3.39 -4.08 30.07
CA ASP A 181 2.25 -3.51 30.77
C ASP A 181 2.68 -2.58 31.92
N GLY A 182 1.95 -1.47 32.07
CA GLY A 182 2.27 -0.39 33.02
C GLY A 182 3.49 0.48 32.67
N GLN A 183 4.22 0.21 31.58
CA GLN A 183 5.37 1.04 31.18
C GLN A 183 4.94 2.38 30.53
N PRO A 184 5.76 3.44 30.64
CA PRO A 184 5.53 4.71 29.95
C PRO A 184 5.44 4.54 28.43
N ARG A 185 4.61 5.35 27.76
CA ARG A 185 4.43 5.34 26.29
C ARG A 185 5.75 5.39 25.54
N ASP A 186 6.66 6.26 25.96
CA ASP A 186 7.98 6.43 25.33
C ASP A 186 8.83 5.16 25.41
N ALA A 187 8.78 4.42 26.52
CA ALA A 187 9.52 3.18 26.68
C ALA A 187 9.01 2.08 25.73
N VAL A 188 7.69 1.95 25.59
CA VAL A 188 7.07 0.99 24.66
C VAL A 188 7.37 1.37 23.20
N ARG A 189 7.28 2.66 22.86
CA ARG A 189 7.65 3.19 21.52
C ARG A 189 9.10 2.83 21.19
N ASP A 190 10.03 3.09 22.11
CA ASP A 190 11.46 2.85 21.87
C ASP A 190 11.77 1.34 21.76
N ALA A 191 11.06 0.49 22.50
CA ALA A 191 11.15 -0.96 22.37
C ALA A 191 10.62 -1.46 21.01
N LEU A 192 9.47 -0.93 20.56
CA LEU A 192 8.93 -1.22 19.22
C LEU A 192 9.90 -0.79 18.12
N LEU A 193 10.41 0.43 18.21
CA LEU A 193 11.28 1.03 17.20
C LEU A 193 12.60 0.26 17.06
N ASN A 194 13.26 -0.07 18.17
CA ASN A 194 14.55 -0.76 18.18
C ASN A 194 14.42 -2.29 18.07
N GLY A 195 13.21 -2.83 18.26
CA GLY A 195 12.92 -4.25 18.19
C GLY A 195 12.18 -4.62 16.92
N ILE A 196 10.85 -4.66 16.99
CA ILE A 196 9.98 -5.20 15.93
C ILE A 196 10.12 -4.40 14.64
N ILE A 197 10.06 -3.07 14.70
CA ILE A 197 10.11 -2.22 13.50
C ILE A 197 11.51 -2.30 12.86
N GLU A 198 12.57 -2.38 13.65
CA GLU A 198 13.94 -2.61 13.16
C GLU A 198 14.06 -3.96 12.42
N LYS A 199 13.50 -5.05 12.97
CA LYS A 199 13.43 -6.35 12.25
C LYS A 199 12.66 -6.23 10.93
N HIS A 200 11.65 -5.36 10.89
CA HIS A 200 10.82 -5.10 9.72
C HIS A 200 11.35 -3.97 8.82
N ARG A 201 12.59 -3.49 9.02
CA ARG A 201 13.20 -2.41 8.25
C ARG A 201 13.06 -2.60 6.74
N SER A 202 13.38 -3.78 6.22
CA SER A 202 13.29 -4.07 4.78
C SER A 202 11.84 -4.06 4.27
N ILE A 203 10.88 -4.47 5.10
CA ILE A 203 9.45 -4.44 4.77
C ILE A 203 9.00 -2.98 4.65
N TRP A 204 9.38 -2.11 5.58
CA TRP A 204 9.08 -0.69 5.51
C TRP A 204 9.78 0.01 4.34
N ALA A 205 11.04 -0.34 4.05
CA ALA A 205 11.76 0.19 2.91
C ALA A 205 11.07 -0.14 1.58
N GLU A 206 10.67 -1.40 1.39
CA GLU A 206 9.90 -1.83 0.23
C GLU A 206 8.52 -1.14 0.18
N ARG A 207 7.83 -0.99 1.30
CA ARG A 207 6.53 -0.31 1.37
C ARG A 207 6.62 1.15 0.94
N PHE A 208 7.66 1.85 1.39
CA PHE A 208 7.94 3.22 0.97
C PHE A 208 8.29 3.30 -0.51
N ALA A 209 9.07 2.36 -1.04
CA ALA A 209 9.39 2.29 -2.47
C ALA A 209 8.14 2.08 -3.35
N LEU A 210 7.30 1.10 -2.99
CA LEU A 210 6.05 0.81 -3.70
C LEU A 210 5.07 1.98 -3.64
N THR A 211 4.95 2.62 -2.47
CA THR A 211 4.10 3.80 -2.30
C THR A 211 4.65 4.98 -3.10
N ALA A 212 5.97 5.20 -3.12
CA ALA A 212 6.60 6.23 -3.93
C ALA A 212 6.37 6.00 -5.43
N LEU A 213 6.46 4.74 -5.90
CA LEU A 213 6.18 4.38 -7.29
C LEU A 213 4.71 4.69 -7.65
N TRP A 214 3.77 4.25 -6.82
CA TRP A 214 2.35 4.58 -6.99
C TRP A 214 2.12 6.09 -7.02
N MET A 215 2.68 6.82 -6.05
CA MET A 215 2.53 8.27 -5.98
C MET A 215 3.12 8.94 -7.22
N LYS A 216 4.27 8.51 -7.73
CA LYS A 216 4.89 9.09 -8.94
C LYS A 216 3.99 8.92 -10.17
N GLU A 217 3.36 7.76 -10.32
CA GLU A 217 2.41 7.48 -11.40
C GLU A 217 1.10 8.26 -11.23
N ALA A 218 0.56 8.28 -10.00
CA ALA A 218 -0.62 9.06 -9.64
C ALA A 218 -0.37 10.58 -9.67
N SER A 219 0.89 11.02 -9.61
CA SER A 219 1.25 12.44 -9.52
C SER A 219 0.94 13.22 -10.79
N ALA A 220 0.70 12.55 -11.91
CA ALA A 220 0.11 13.19 -13.09
C ALA A 220 -1.25 13.86 -12.78
N ALA A 221 -1.96 13.38 -11.75
CA ALA A 221 -3.24 13.91 -11.31
C ALA A 221 -3.14 14.87 -10.10
N GLN A 222 -2.11 14.75 -9.24
CA GLN A 222 -1.93 15.55 -8.01
C GLN A 222 -0.45 15.72 -7.62
N ARG A 223 -0.09 16.77 -6.87
CA ARG A 223 1.30 16.93 -6.37
C ARG A 223 1.52 16.08 -5.11
N LEU A 224 1.83 14.80 -5.28
CA LEU A 224 2.15 13.88 -4.17
C LEU A 224 3.66 13.92 -3.85
N PRO A 225 4.07 13.76 -2.58
CA PRO A 225 5.46 13.87 -2.15
C PRO A 225 6.28 12.59 -2.42
N TRP A 226 6.16 11.99 -3.60
CA TRP A 226 6.75 10.69 -3.94
C TRP A 226 8.28 10.63 -3.74
N HIS A 227 8.98 11.75 -4.01
CA HIS A 227 10.43 11.86 -3.81
C HIS A 227 10.82 11.63 -2.35
N GLY A 228 10.00 12.11 -1.41
CA GLY A 228 10.25 11.96 0.02
C GLY A 228 10.26 10.50 0.44
N LEU A 229 9.26 9.73 0.03
CA LEU A 229 9.20 8.29 0.30
C LEU A 229 10.34 7.52 -0.40
N ALA A 230 10.72 7.89 -1.62
CA ALA A 230 11.89 7.30 -2.27
C ALA A 230 13.19 7.55 -1.49
N ILE A 231 13.38 8.77 -0.97
CA ILE A 231 14.52 9.12 -0.11
C ILE A 231 14.47 8.34 1.20
N LEU A 232 13.32 8.21 1.85
CA LEU A 232 13.20 7.43 3.08
C LEU A 232 13.51 5.95 2.84
N ALA A 233 12.98 5.34 1.78
CA ALA A 233 13.30 3.97 1.39
C ALA A 233 14.82 3.77 1.25
N ALA A 234 15.51 4.71 0.60
CA ALA A 234 16.97 4.69 0.47
C ALA A 234 17.68 4.80 1.82
N LYS A 235 17.22 5.67 2.73
CA LYS A 235 17.81 5.80 4.07
C LYS A 235 17.61 4.55 4.93
N LEU A 236 16.50 3.82 4.74
CA LEU A 236 16.30 2.53 5.39
C LEU A 236 17.28 1.48 4.84
N ILE A 237 17.53 1.45 3.52
CA ILE A 237 18.54 0.58 2.89
C ILE A 237 19.97 0.91 3.35
N GLU A 238 20.28 2.18 3.55
CA GLU A 238 21.58 2.66 4.05
C GLU A 238 21.77 2.46 5.56
N ASP A 239 20.88 1.72 6.23
CA ASP A 239 20.92 1.44 7.67
C ASP A 239 20.98 2.70 8.56
N VAL A 240 20.37 3.81 8.10
CA VAL A 240 20.19 4.99 8.97
C VAL A 240 19.35 4.58 10.18
N PRO A 241 19.73 4.95 11.42
CA PRO A 241 18.97 4.60 12.61
C PRO A 241 17.51 5.07 12.49
N LEU A 242 16.55 4.19 12.77
CA LEU A 242 15.13 4.53 12.63
C LEU A 242 14.71 5.69 13.54
N SER A 243 15.37 5.84 14.68
CA SER A 243 15.21 6.98 15.60
C SER A 243 15.54 8.34 14.95
N MET A 244 16.35 8.37 13.89
CA MET A 244 16.67 9.58 13.13
C MET A 244 15.64 9.90 12.05
N ILE A 245 14.66 9.01 11.80
CA ILE A 245 13.62 9.17 10.78
C ILE A 245 12.28 9.45 11.48
N PRO A 246 11.80 10.70 11.51
CA PRO A 246 10.57 11.07 12.23
C PRO A 246 9.34 10.24 11.87
N LEU A 247 9.19 9.83 10.61
CA LEU A 247 8.08 8.99 10.19
C LEU A 247 8.12 7.60 10.84
N MET A 248 9.31 7.01 11.02
CA MET A 248 9.44 5.71 11.68
C MET A 248 9.09 5.81 13.17
N ARG A 249 9.45 6.93 13.82
CA ARG A 249 8.98 7.21 15.19
C ARG A 249 7.47 7.37 15.24
N LYS A 250 6.89 8.08 14.28
CA LYS A 250 5.43 8.27 14.18
C LYS A 250 4.70 6.93 13.99
N ILE A 251 5.22 6.04 13.15
CA ILE A 251 4.69 4.68 12.98
C ILE A 251 4.73 3.91 14.32
N ALA A 252 5.83 4.01 15.08
CA ALA A 252 5.93 3.40 16.40
C ALA A 252 4.90 3.99 17.38
N GLU A 253 4.70 5.31 17.36
CA GLU A 253 3.69 6.00 18.18
C GLU A 253 2.27 5.57 17.83
N ASP A 254 1.94 5.48 16.54
CA ASP A 254 0.63 5.03 16.06
C ASP A 254 0.38 3.56 16.41
N THR A 255 1.43 2.74 16.38
CA THR A 255 1.38 1.35 16.83
C THR A 255 1.03 1.27 18.32
N VAL A 256 1.67 2.08 19.18
CA VAL A 256 1.33 2.14 20.62
C VAL A 256 -0.13 2.57 20.84
N GLU A 257 -0.62 3.52 20.07
CA GLU A 257 -1.98 4.03 20.21
C GLU A 257 -3.03 2.95 19.85
N VAL A 258 -2.84 2.24 18.73
CA VAL A 258 -3.75 1.16 18.29
C VAL A 258 -3.80 0.02 19.31
N ILE A 259 -2.65 -0.39 19.84
CA ILE A 259 -2.57 -1.43 20.88
C ILE A 259 -3.41 -1.05 22.09
N ARG A 260 -3.33 0.20 22.55
CA ARG A 260 -4.05 0.65 23.75
C ARG A 260 -5.55 0.70 23.54
N GLN A 261 -5.99 1.18 22.38
CA GLN A 261 -7.40 1.15 22.02
C GLN A 261 -7.93 -0.29 21.99
N SER A 262 -7.14 -1.23 21.46
CA SER A 262 -7.53 -2.65 21.45
C SER A 262 -7.59 -3.27 22.86
N VAL A 263 -6.74 -2.84 23.80
CA VAL A 263 -6.82 -3.29 25.21
C VAL A 263 -8.03 -2.69 25.92
N GLU A 264 -8.31 -1.41 25.71
CA GLU A 264 -9.49 -0.73 26.27
C GLU A 264 -10.80 -1.35 25.77
N ASP A 265 -10.89 -1.68 24.47
CA ASP A 265 -12.05 -2.33 23.87
C ASP A 265 -12.28 -3.75 24.45
N LEU A 266 -11.21 -4.49 24.77
CA LEU A 266 -11.31 -5.81 25.40
C LEU A 266 -11.83 -5.69 26.85
N ASP A 267 -11.34 -4.73 27.62
CA ASP A 267 -11.79 -4.51 28.99
C ASP A 267 -13.29 -4.11 29.04
N ASP A 268 -13.77 -3.31 28.08
CA ASP A 268 -15.18 -2.91 27.98
C ASP A 268 -16.11 -4.09 27.61
N ASP A 269 -15.67 -5.02 26.76
CA ASP A 269 -16.42 -6.24 26.41
C ASP A 269 -16.51 -7.22 27.60
N PHE A 270 -15.46 -7.29 28.45
CA PHE A 270 -15.49 -8.11 29.67
C PHE A 270 -16.36 -7.51 30.78
N VAL A 271 -16.45 -6.18 30.86
CA VAL A 271 -17.30 -5.49 31.86
C VAL A 271 -18.78 -5.48 31.48
N ASN A 272 -19.11 -5.54 30.18
CA ASN A 272 -20.49 -5.45 29.69
C ASN A 272 -21.11 -6.79 29.23
N SER A 273 -20.44 -7.92 29.42
CA SER A 273 -21.04 -9.23 29.15
C SER A 273 -22.16 -9.50 30.17
N PRO A 274 -23.45 -9.59 29.75
CA PRO A 274 -24.52 -9.91 30.69
C PRO A 274 -24.26 -11.31 31.24
N ALA A 275 -24.26 -11.43 32.57
CA ALA A 275 -24.23 -12.72 33.22
C ALA A 275 -25.37 -13.58 32.62
N ALA A 276 -24.99 -14.70 32.01
CA ALA A 276 -25.96 -15.67 31.54
C ALA A 276 -26.60 -16.31 32.79
N ASP A 277 -27.80 -15.84 33.13
CA ASP A 277 -28.73 -16.51 34.03
C ASP A 277 -29.40 -17.72 33.34
#